data_AF-A0AB38X3Y4-F1
#
_entry.id   AF-A0AB38X3Y4-F1
#
_cell.length_a   1.000
_cell.length_b   1.000
_cell.length_c   1.000
_cell.angle_alpha   90.00
_cell.angle_beta   90.00
_cell.angle_gamma   90.00
#
_symmetry.space_group_name_H-M   'P 1'
#
loop_
_entity.id
_entity.type
_entity.pdbx_description
1 polymer ?
#
loop_
_entity_poly.entity_id
_entity_poly.type
_entity_poly.pdbx_seq_one_letter_code
_entity_poly.pdbx_strand_id
1 'polypeptide(L)'
;MFGGRKIMQSSLKKSLYLGLAALSFAGVAAVSTTASAKSYATAGAYTTLKTDATKRNVEATGTNALYTKPGTVKGAKVVASKATMATLASSKKSADYFRAYGVKTTNRGSVYYRVVSMDGKYRGYVYGGNSDTAFAGGIKSADTTTTATTPTRTTGYYLKDVSKNTLWTAPKNTQYKASKVSLYGVKSTDTFKVDSAATKTREGSLYYHVTDTQNTSVSGWIYAGKGYVAGATTQDLGGLSLTMSDAAATSDNSVKVVYRASGSQVGTATWVTSAAGTKAGATVGTTATNAAGVKLADFVTNSLPSGYTTTGTVDTASATYGNTVYVDVTAAATSKVQLVADNVDNTASTTDNAVAGVLAKGAKLSSSDLSATLSADGVKALTGTKGETIGDTNLATISSAFGTAAINGSKTYYAANGDAYHYVFTYEPANFANDNRLATYGDTLTASFKAVLTKGAPSASSSDSSWIA
;
A
#
# COMPACT_ATOMS: atom_id res chain seq x y z
N MET A 1 14.52 -45.02 37.80
CA MET A 1 14.09 -45.16 39.21
C MET A 1 14.12 -43.78 39.87
N PHE A 2 12.99 -43.35 40.45
CA PHE A 2 12.73 -42.27 41.44
C PHE A 2 13.35 -40.86 41.20
N GLY A 3 12.66 -39.71 41.35
CA GLY A 3 11.31 -39.38 41.82
C GLY A 3 11.25 -37.89 42.28
N GLY A 4 10.05 -37.27 42.26
CA GLY A 4 9.70 -36.02 42.98
C GLY A 4 9.60 -34.74 42.12
N ARG A 5 8.43 -34.36 41.56
CA ARG A 5 7.20 -33.76 42.13
C ARG A 5 7.33 -32.29 42.58
N LYS A 6 6.64 -31.39 41.86
CA LYS A 6 6.07 -30.15 42.43
C LYS A 6 4.63 -29.97 41.91
N ILE A 7 3.70 -29.88 42.86
CA ILE A 7 2.27 -29.63 42.68
C ILE A 7 2.00 -28.16 42.98
N MET A 8 1.11 -27.52 42.21
CA MET A 8 0.15 -26.52 42.70
C MET A 8 -1.11 -26.63 41.83
N GLN A 9 -2.17 -27.28 42.34
CA GLN A 9 -3.34 -26.66 42.98
C GLN A 9 -4.27 -25.92 41.98
N SER A 10 -5.24 -26.66 41.43
CA SER A 10 -6.49 -26.08 40.94
C SER A 10 -7.62 -26.41 41.91
N SER A 11 -8.24 -25.36 42.44
CA SER A 11 -9.31 -25.41 43.43
C SER A 11 -10.68 -25.60 42.79
N LEU A 12 -11.44 -26.59 43.30
CA LEU A 12 -12.87 -26.56 43.67
C LEU A 12 -13.89 -26.16 42.56
N LYS A 13 -15.09 -26.74 42.38
CA LYS A 13 -15.94 -27.68 43.13
C LYS A 13 -17.11 -28.02 42.21
N LYS A 14 -17.42 -29.29 41.99
CA LYS A 14 -18.79 -29.75 41.66
C LYS A 14 -18.99 -31.12 42.31
N SER A 15 -19.47 -31.12 43.54
CA SER A 15 -20.02 -32.32 44.19
C SER A 15 -21.53 -32.14 44.28
N LEU A 16 -22.25 -32.86 43.43
CA LEU A 16 -23.68 -33.11 43.57
C LEU A 16 -23.81 -34.29 44.53
N TYR A 17 -24.13 -34.03 45.80
CA TYR A 17 -24.52 -35.07 46.73
C TYR A 17 -26.05 -35.15 46.75
N LEU A 18 -26.59 -36.23 46.18
CA LEU A 18 -27.93 -36.71 46.54
C LEU A 18 -27.81 -37.37 47.91
N GLY A 19 -28.42 -36.74 48.92
CA GLY A 19 -28.62 -37.33 50.24
C GLY A 19 -30.12 -37.47 50.50
N LEU A 20 -30.62 -38.68 50.34
CA LEU A 20 -31.95 -39.10 50.78
C LEU A 20 -31.89 -39.34 52.30
N ALA A 21 -32.65 -38.60 53.10
CA ALA A 21 -32.85 -38.91 54.51
C ALA A 21 -34.30 -38.57 54.92
N ALA A 22 -34.92 -39.54 55.60
CA ALA A 22 -36.33 -39.62 55.90
C ALA A 22 -36.72 -38.94 57.22
N LEU A 23 -37.94 -38.38 57.22
CA LEU A 23 -38.94 -38.29 58.30
C LEU A 23 -38.51 -37.94 59.73
N SER A 24 -38.84 -36.73 60.16
CA SER A 24 -39.41 -36.49 61.49
C SER A 24 -40.43 -35.34 61.43
N PHE A 25 -41.64 -35.64 61.87
CA PHE A 25 -42.80 -34.75 61.97
C PHE A 25 -42.67 -33.86 63.21
N ALA A 26 -42.62 -32.54 63.05
CA ALA A 26 -43.01 -31.56 64.07
C ALA A 26 -43.20 -30.16 63.44
N GLY A 27 -44.42 -29.63 63.51
CA GLY A 27 -44.74 -28.19 63.41
C GLY A 27 -44.64 -27.53 62.03
N VAL A 28 -45.69 -27.66 61.19
CA VAL A 28 -45.87 -26.81 60.01
C VAL A 28 -46.38 -25.44 60.47
N ALA A 29 -45.46 -24.49 60.70
CA ALA A 29 -45.80 -23.08 60.51
C ALA A 29 -45.70 -22.81 59.00
N ALA A 30 -46.85 -22.71 58.33
CA ALA A 30 -46.92 -22.38 56.92
C ALA A 30 -46.43 -20.94 56.70
N VAL A 31 -45.12 -20.76 56.48
CA VAL A 31 -44.61 -19.58 55.79
C VAL A 31 -45.01 -19.74 54.33
N SER A 32 -46.15 -19.17 53.97
CA SER A 32 -46.53 -18.96 52.59
C SER A 32 -45.51 -18.01 51.96
N THR A 33 -44.47 -18.57 51.36
CA THR A 33 -43.66 -17.81 50.41
C THR A 33 -44.57 -17.52 49.21
N THR A 34 -45.15 -16.32 49.16
CA THR A 34 -45.86 -15.85 47.97
C THR A 34 -44.84 -15.77 46.84
N ALA A 35 -44.80 -16.80 45.99
CA ALA A 35 -44.02 -16.78 44.77
C ALA A 35 -44.58 -15.69 43.84
N SER A 36 -44.00 -14.50 43.90
CA SER A 36 -44.35 -13.42 42.99
C SER A 36 -44.00 -13.85 41.56
N ALA A 37 -45.03 -14.07 40.73
CA ALA A 37 -44.84 -14.39 39.33
C ALA A 37 -44.07 -13.25 38.64
N LYS A 38 -42.99 -13.59 37.95
CA LYS A 38 -42.19 -12.61 37.20
C LYS A 38 -43.07 -11.93 36.15
N SER A 39 -43.35 -10.64 36.35
CA SER A 39 -44.17 -9.85 35.43
C SER A 39 -43.32 -9.41 34.22
N TYR A 40 -43.74 -9.78 33.02
CA TYR A 40 -43.09 -9.41 31.77
C TYR A 40 -43.76 -8.19 31.15
N ALA A 41 -42.98 -7.39 30.40
CA ALA A 41 -43.56 -6.36 29.56
C ALA A 41 -44.27 -7.00 28.35
N THR A 42 -45.19 -6.27 27.72
CA THR A 42 -45.74 -6.59 26.41
C THR A 42 -45.10 -5.69 25.35
N ALA A 43 -44.90 -6.23 24.14
CA ALA A 43 -44.36 -5.46 23.03
C ALA A 43 -45.49 -4.76 22.27
N GLY A 44 -45.33 -3.48 21.97
CA GLY A 44 -46.19 -2.77 21.04
C GLY A 44 -46.00 -3.20 19.58
N ALA A 45 -46.72 -2.49 18.71
CA ALA A 45 -46.63 -2.65 17.26
C ALA A 45 -45.21 -2.38 16.76
N TYR A 46 -44.85 -3.05 15.66
CA TYR A 46 -43.61 -2.78 14.96
C TYR A 46 -43.80 -1.57 14.05
N THR A 47 -42.86 -0.63 14.13
CA THR A 47 -42.85 0.54 13.26
C THR A 47 -41.56 0.55 12.44
N THR A 48 -41.68 0.68 11.12
CA THR A 48 -40.51 0.85 10.23
C THR A 48 -39.98 2.28 10.34
N LEU A 49 -38.67 2.44 10.46
CA LEU A 49 -38.04 3.76 10.44
C LEU A 49 -38.07 4.33 9.01
N LYS A 50 -38.51 5.58 8.87
CA LYS A 50 -38.69 6.27 7.58
C LYS A 50 -37.53 7.15 7.15
N THR A 51 -36.59 7.47 8.05
CA THR A 51 -35.41 8.27 7.70
C THR A 51 -34.55 7.55 6.65
N ASP A 52 -33.77 8.33 5.91
CA ASP A 52 -32.88 7.80 4.86
C ASP A 52 -32.11 6.59 5.39
N ALA A 53 -32.02 5.54 4.57
CA ALA A 53 -31.31 4.34 4.93
C ALA A 53 -29.94 4.69 5.46
N THR A 54 -29.10 5.39 4.69
CA THR A 54 -27.71 5.76 5.00
C THR A 54 -27.53 6.44 6.36
N LYS A 55 -28.51 7.25 6.80
CA LYS A 55 -28.50 7.98 8.08
C LYS A 55 -28.85 7.13 9.32
N ARG A 56 -29.10 5.83 9.14
CA ARG A 56 -29.47 4.90 10.23
C ARG A 56 -28.37 3.90 10.58
N ASN A 57 -27.13 4.24 10.28
CA ASN A 57 -25.98 3.41 10.65
C ASN A 57 -25.72 3.61 12.13
N VAL A 58 -25.55 2.52 12.85
CA VAL A 58 -25.33 2.53 14.30
C VAL A 58 -24.23 1.56 14.66
N GLU A 59 -23.59 1.82 15.79
CA GLU A 59 -22.73 0.84 16.45
C GLU A 59 -23.26 0.46 17.82
N ALA A 60 -22.91 -0.74 18.25
CA ALA A 60 -23.17 -1.18 19.61
C ALA A 60 -22.40 -0.32 20.62
N THR A 61 -22.97 -0.12 21.80
CA THR A 61 -22.27 0.49 22.95
C THR A 61 -21.69 -0.56 23.90
N GLY A 62 -22.09 -1.83 23.74
CA GLY A 62 -21.70 -2.94 24.62
C GLY A 62 -22.44 -3.00 25.96
N THR A 63 -23.38 -2.08 26.22
CA THR A 63 -24.11 -2.02 27.50
C THR A 63 -25.28 -3.00 27.59
N ASN A 64 -25.82 -3.41 26.44
CA ASN A 64 -27.02 -4.23 26.32
C ASN A 64 -26.83 -5.38 25.31
N ALA A 65 -27.54 -6.48 25.54
CA ALA A 65 -27.58 -7.61 24.62
C ALA A 65 -28.57 -7.37 23.45
N LEU A 66 -28.42 -8.17 22.40
CA LEU A 66 -29.32 -8.23 21.24
C LEU A 66 -30.27 -9.42 21.41
N TYR A 67 -31.57 -9.23 21.15
CA TYR A 67 -32.61 -10.22 21.42
C TYR A 67 -33.49 -10.53 20.20
N THR A 68 -34.21 -11.64 20.21
CA THR A 68 -35.15 -12.01 19.11
C THR A 68 -36.38 -11.10 19.05
N LYS A 69 -36.82 -10.59 20.20
CA LYS A 69 -37.91 -9.62 20.45
C LYS A 69 -37.46 -8.69 21.60
N PRO A 70 -38.18 -7.60 21.96
CA PRO A 70 -37.78 -6.74 23.09
C PRO A 70 -37.43 -7.55 24.35
N GLY A 71 -36.26 -7.27 24.94
CA GLY A 71 -35.61 -8.15 25.92
C GLY A 71 -36.38 -8.37 27.23
N THR A 72 -37.30 -7.48 27.57
CA THR A 72 -38.16 -7.56 28.77
C THR A 72 -39.48 -8.32 28.54
N VAL A 73 -39.74 -8.77 27.31
CA VAL A 73 -40.98 -9.44 26.91
C VAL A 73 -40.83 -10.96 27.04
N LYS A 74 -41.93 -11.64 27.38
CA LYS A 74 -41.96 -13.09 27.56
C LYS A 74 -41.43 -13.84 26.32
N GLY A 75 -40.49 -14.76 26.56
CA GLY A 75 -39.88 -15.59 25.51
C GLY A 75 -38.86 -14.86 24.62
N ALA A 76 -38.33 -13.71 25.03
CA ALA A 76 -37.18 -13.10 24.38
C ALA A 76 -35.93 -14.00 24.56
N LYS A 77 -35.28 -14.35 23.45
CA LYS A 77 -34.03 -15.12 23.44
C LYS A 77 -32.87 -14.19 23.07
N VAL A 78 -31.72 -14.41 23.68
CA VAL A 78 -30.48 -13.67 23.36
C VAL A 78 -29.96 -14.14 22.00
N VAL A 79 -29.80 -13.20 21.07
CA VAL A 79 -29.16 -13.39 19.76
C VAL A 79 -27.65 -13.10 19.87
N ALA A 80 -27.29 -12.05 20.59
CA ALA A 80 -25.91 -11.73 20.94
C ALA A 80 -25.86 -11.27 22.40
N SER A 81 -24.97 -11.87 23.18
CA SER A 81 -24.82 -11.51 24.60
C SER A 81 -24.30 -10.08 24.77
N LYS A 82 -24.39 -9.53 25.99
CA LYS A 82 -23.79 -8.23 26.31
C LYS A 82 -22.28 -8.22 26.01
N ALA A 83 -21.57 -9.30 26.36
CA ALA A 83 -20.15 -9.45 26.06
C ALA A 83 -19.88 -9.43 24.54
N THR A 84 -20.69 -10.16 23.76
CA THR A 84 -20.60 -10.14 22.29
C THR A 84 -20.84 -8.73 21.74
N MET A 85 -21.87 -8.02 22.23
CA MET A 85 -22.14 -6.65 21.80
C MET A 85 -21.01 -5.69 22.18
N ALA A 86 -20.32 -5.91 23.29
CA ALA A 86 -19.12 -5.15 23.65
C ALA A 86 -17.94 -5.43 22.71
N THR A 87 -17.75 -6.68 22.28
CA THR A 87 -16.75 -7.01 21.24
C THR A 87 -17.08 -6.35 19.90
N LEU A 88 -18.35 -6.30 19.51
CA LEU A 88 -18.77 -5.63 18.27
C LEU A 88 -18.61 -4.10 18.35
N ALA A 89 -18.79 -3.53 19.54
CA ALA A 89 -18.56 -2.12 19.82
C ALA A 89 -17.08 -1.72 19.64
N SER A 90 -16.15 -2.55 20.10
CA SER A 90 -14.70 -2.29 20.01
C SER A 90 -14.06 -2.77 18.70
N SER A 91 -14.80 -3.50 17.87
CA SER A 91 -14.28 -4.08 16.63
C SER A 91 -13.76 -3.03 15.65
N LYS A 92 -12.66 -3.37 14.96
CA LYS A 92 -12.09 -2.58 13.86
C LYS A 92 -12.62 -2.99 12.48
N LYS A 93 -13.70 -3.77 12.43
CA LYS A 93 -14.32 -4.21 11.18
C LYS A 93 -15.63 -3.46 10.93
N SER A 94 -15.79 -2.88 9.75
CA SER A 94 -17.04 -2.24 9.35
C SER A 94 -18.20 -3.23 9.21
N ALA A 95 -17.90 -4.51 9.01
CA ALA A 95 -18.90 -5.60 9.04
C ALA A 95 -19.74 -5.61 10.33
N ASP A 96 -19.16 -5.14 11.44
CA ASP A 96 -19.75 -5.18 12.77
C ASP A 96 -20.54 -3.90 13.12
N TYR A 97 -20.61 -2.92 12.19
CA TYR A 97 -21.65 -1.89 12.26
C TYR A 97 -23.03 -2.51 12.03
N PHE A 98 -24.06 -1.77 12.40
CA PHE A 98 -25.46 -2.17 12.23
C PHE A 98 -26.26 -1.12 11.45
N ARG A 99 -27.30 -1.58 10.76
CA ARG A 99 -28.39 -0.73 10.28
C ARG A 99 -29.59 -0.89 11.21
N ALA A 100 -30.06 0.21 11.80
CA ALA A 100 -31.38 0.26 12.42
C ALA A 100 -32.46 0.45 11.36
N TYR A 101 -33.52 -0.36 11.39
CA TYR A 101 -34.56 -0.33 10.35
C TYR A 101 -36.01 -0.35 10.89
N GLY A 102 -36.19 -0.54 12.18
CA GLY A 102 -37.49 -0.46 12.82
C GLY A 102 -37.41 -0.35 14.34
N VAL A 103 -38.54 -0.20 14.99
CA VAL A 103 -38.65 0.02 16.43
C VAL A 103 -39.89 -0.65 17.01
N LYS A 104 -39.81 -1.03 18.29
CA LYS A 104 -40.94 -1.42 19.13
C LYS A 104 -40.83 -0.71 20.48
N THR A 105 -41.95 -0.16 20.94
CA THR A 105 -42.07 0.38 22.31
C THR A 105 -42.86 -0.61 23.15
N THR A 106 -42.36 -0.92 24.34
CA THR A 106 -43.07 -1.81 25.28
C THR A 106 -44.15 -1.05 26.06
N ASN A 107 -45.10 -1.76 26.68
CA ASN A 107 -46.09 -1.13 27.56
C ASN A 107 -45.50 -0.44 28.80
N ARG A 108 -44.19 -0.60 29.05
CA ARG A 108 -43.43 0.07 30.11
C ARG A 108 -42.59 1.25 29.59
N GLY A 109 -42.82 1.72 28.36
CA GLY A 109 -42.12 2.87 27.77
C GLY A 109 -40.71 2.59 27.24
N SER A 110 -40.14 1.39 27.45
CA SER A 110 -38.83 1.04 26.89
C SER A 110 -38.89 0.87 25.37
N VAL A 111 -37.98 1.52 24.67
CA VAL A 111 -37.82 1.48 23.21
C VAL A 111 -36.75 0.46 22.82
N TYR A 112 -37.05 -0.36 21.82
CA TYR A 112 -36.13 -1.34 21.26
C TYR A 112 -36.02 -1.20 19.74
N TYR A 113 -34.82 -0.94 19.25
CA TYR A 113 -34.55 -0.85 17.82
C TYR A 113 -34.30 -2.23 17.22
N ARG A 114 -34.93 -2.51 16.08
CA ARG A 114 -34.61 -3.64 15.23
C ARG A 114 -33.39 -3.29 14.38
N VAL A 115 -32.33 -4.08 14.54
CA VAL A 115 -31.03 -3.86 13.88
C VAL A 115 -30.58 -5.12 13.13
N VAL A 116 -29.69 -4.91 12.16
CA VAL A 116 -28.96 -5.97 11.46
C VAL A 116 -27.51 -5.54 11.24
N SER A 117 -26.53 -6.43 11.45
CA SER A 117 -25.11 -6.13 11.16
C SER A 117 -24.89 -5.97 9.64
N MET A 118 -23.84 -5.26 9.23
CA MET A 118 -23.58 -4.99 7.81
C MET A 118 -23.36 -6.27 6.99
N ASP A 119 -22.76 -7.29 7.61
CA ASP A 119 -22.59 -8.64 7.04
C ASP A 119 -23.83 -9.54 7.18
N GLY A 120 -24.88 -9.08 7.87
CA GLY A 120 -26.13 -9.81 8.09
C GLY A 120 -26.09 -10.87 9.20
N LYS A 121 -24.95 -11.12 9.85
CA LYS A 121 -24.76 -12.18 10.85
C LYS A 121 -25.63 -12.02 12.09
N TYR A 122 -25.80 -10.80 12.58
CA TYR A 122 -26.59 -10.50 13.77
C TYR A 122 -27.84 -9.71 13.40
N ARG A 123 -29.01 -10.20 13.83
CA ARG A 123 -30.29 -9.52 13.62
C ARG A 123 -31.20 -9.67 14.82
N GLY A 124 -31.67 -8.56 15.37
CA GLY A 124 -32.49 -8.60 16.57
C GLY A 124 -32.94 -7.24 17.05
N TYR A 125 -33.47 -7.20 18.26
CA TYR A 125 -33.88 -6.01 18.99
C TYR A 125 -32.87 -5.68 20.08
N VAL A 126 -32.41 -4.44 20.11
CA VAL A 126 -31.51 -3.91 21.13
C VAL A 126 -32.17 -2.73 21.82
N TYR A 127 -31.97 -2.60 23.13
CA TYR A 127 -32.56 -1.53 23.91
C TYR A 127 -32.01 -0.17 23.45
N GLY A 128 -32.91 0.75 23.15
CA GLY A 128 -32.65 2.06 22.56
C GLY A 128 -32.83 3.25 23.51
N GLY A 129 -33.19 3.02 24.77
CA GLY A 129 -33.64 4.06 25.70
C GLY A 129 -35.15 4.12 25.84
N ASN A 130 -35.68 5.31 26.11
CA ASN A 130 -37.11 5.57 26.31
C ASN A 130 -37.71 6.51 25.25
N SER A 131 -36.93 6.85 24.21
CA SER A 131 -37.36 7.66 23.06
C SER A 131 -36.94 6.96 21.76
N ASP A 132 -37.78 7.07 20.73
CA ASP A 132 -37.52 6.57 19.38
C ASP A 132 -37.00 7.65 18.42
N THR A 133 -36.74 8.85 18.93
CA THR A 133 -36.21 9.99 18.15
C THR A 133 -34.69 10.01 18.05
N ALA A 134 -33.99 9.19 18.84
CA ALA A 134 -32.54 9.10 18.86
C ALA A 134 -32.04 7.66 19.12
N PHE A 135 -30.86 7.34 18.60
CA PHE A 135 -30.17 6.10 18.93
C PHE A 135 -29.42 6.25 20.26
N ALA A 136 -29.92 5.60 21.31
CA ALA A 136 -29.32 5.61 22.64
C ALA A 136 -29.27 4.21 23.27
N GLY A 137 -28.79 4.14 24.52
CA GLY A 137 -28.71 2.89 25.28
C GLY A 137 -27.69 1.90 24.68
N GLY A 138 -28.18 0.79 24.14
CA GLY A 138 -27.36 -0.30 23.59
C GLY A 138 -26.73 -0.01 22.23
N ILE A 139 -27.11 1.10 21.59
CA ILE A 139 -26.60 1.55 20.30
C ILE A 139 -26.43 3.07 20.27
N LYS A 140 -25.61 3.57 19.34
CA LYS A 140 -25.48 5.00 19.02
C LYS A 140 -25.24 5.19 17.52
N SER A 141 -25.51 6.38 17.00
CA SER A 141 -25.24 6.72 15.59
C SER A 141 -23.76 6.51 15.25
N ALA A 142 -23.50 6.09 14.02
CA ALA A 142 -22.14 5.89 13.53
C ALA A 142 -21.99 6.31 12.06
N ASP A 143 -21.00 7.16 11.81
CA ASP A 143 -20.49 7.38 10.46
C ASP A 143 -19.56 6.22 10.10
N THR A 144 -19.91 5.51 9.03
CA THR A 144 -19.16 4.32 8.59
C THR A 144 -18.03 4.68 7.62
N THR A 145 -18.01 5.93 7.15
CA THR A 145 -16.97 6.51 6.30
C THR A 145 -16.75 7.98 6.64
N THR A 146 -15.56 8.48 6.37
CA THR A 146 -15.26 9.92 6.24
C THR A 146 -14.96 10.25 4.79
N THR A 147 -15.29 11.46 4.35
CA THR A 147 -14.90 11.97 3.04
C THR A 147 -13.37 12.06 2.96
N ALA A 148 -12.80 11.65 1.83
CA ALA A 148 -11.38 11.78 1.55
C ALA A 148 -11.17 12.69 0.33
N THR A 149 -9.98 13.25 0.19
CA THR A 149 -9.62 14.08 -0.96
C THR A 149 -9.59 13.25 -2.24
N THR A 150 -10.29 13.69 -3.27
CA THR A 150 -10.24 13.09 -4.61
C THR A 150 -8.82 13.24 -5.19
N PRO A 151 -8.27 12.22 -5.88
CA PRO A 151 -6.92 12.31 -6.45
C PRO A 151 -6.82 13.41 -7.51
N THR A 152 -5.63 13.99 -7.63
CA THR A 152 -5.33 15.02 -8.66
C THR A 152 -5.44 14.47 -10.08
N ARG A 153 -5.05 13.21 -10.29
CA ARG A 153 -5.37 12.46 -11.51
C ARG A 153 -6.74 11.81 -11.35
N THR A 154 -7.69 12.17 -12.20
CA THR A 154 -9.07 11.66 -12.12
C THR A 154 -9.44 10.70 -13.25
N THR A 155 -8.62 10.55 -14.28
CA THR A 155 -8.91 9.71 -15.46
C THR A 155 -7.76 8.75 -15.79
N GLY A 156 -8.02 7.79 -16.69
CA GLY A 156 -7.02 6.85 -17.17
C GLY A 156 -6.56 5.86 -16.11
N TYR A 157 -7.50 5.41 -15.28
CA TYR A 157 -7.32 4.25 -14.41
C TYR A 157 -7.86 3.00 -15.11
N TYR A 158 -7.25 1.86 -14.87
CA TYR A 158 -7.77 0.55 -15.25
C TYR A 158 -8.13 -0.23 -13.98
N LEU A 159 -9.02 -1.22 -14.09
CA LEU A 159 -9.10 -2.26 -13.06
C LEU A 159 -7.78 -3.05 -13.09
N LYS A 160 -7.18 -3.29 -11.93
CA LYS A 160 -5.89 -4.00 -11.84
C LYS A 160 -5.97 -5.44 -12.36
N ASP A 161 -7.12 -6.08 -12.16
CA ASP A 161 -7.46 -7.40 -12.70
C ASP A 161 -9.00 -7.49 -12.76
N VAL A 162 -9.57 -7.45 -13.96
CA VAL A 162 -11.03 -7.47 -14.17
C VAL A 162 -11.68 -8.73 -13.58
N SER A 163 -10.95 -9.85 -13.47
CA SER A 163 -11.47 -11.12 -12.94
C SER A 163 -11.48 -11.18 -11.40
N LYS A 164 -10.60 -10.43 -10.74
CA LYS A 164 -10.45 -10.44 -9.28
C LYS A 164 -11.02 -9.20 -8.60
N ASN A 165 -10.90 -8.04 -9.23
CA ASN A 165 -11.35 -6.79 -8.68
C ASN A 165 -12.86 -6.63 -8.86
N THR A 166 -13.46 -5.81 -8.02
CA THR A 166 -14.91 -5.62 -8.00
C THR A 166 -15.24 -4.22 -7.51
N LEU A 167 -16.27 -3.63 -8.12
CA LEU A 167 -16.89 -2.39 -7.66
C LEU A 167 -18.03 -2.72 -6.68
N TRP A 168 -18.27 -1.84 -5.71
CA TRP A 168 -19.32 -1.98 -4.70
C TRP A 168 -20.30 -0.81 -4.75
N THR A 169 -21.58 -1.06 -4.47
CA THR A 169 -22.61 0.01 -4.41
C THR A 169 -22.37 1.04 -3.30
N ALA A 170 -21.58 0.68 -2.29
CA ALA A 170 -21.00 1.55 -1.27
C ALA A 170 -19.67 0.93 -0.84
N PRO A 171 -18.72 1.66 -0.21
CA PRO A 171 -17.49 1.05 0.29
C PRO A 171 -17.81 -0.20 1.12
N LYS A 172 -17.09 -1.29 0.89
CA LYS A 172 -17.50 -2.64 1.32
C LYS A 172 -17.86 -2.67 2.82
N ASN A 173 -19.06 -3.17 3.15
CA ASN A 173 -19.58 -3.26 4.52
C ASN A 173 -19.78 -1.91 5.26
N THR A 174 -19.87 -0.78 4.56
CA THR A 174 -20.17 0.52 5.21
C THR A 174 -21.66 0.85 5.20
N GLN A 175 -22.44 0.14 4.38
CA GLN A 175 -23.89 0.25 4.31
C GLN A 175 -24.49 -1.16 4.27
N TYR A 176 -25.63 -1.36 4.92
CA TYR A 176 -26.34 -2.64 4.85
C TYR A 176 -26.83 -2.87 3.41
N LYS A 177 -26.60 -4.08 2.88
CA LYS A 177 -26.76 -4.45 1.46
C LYS A 177 -25.81 -3.74 0.49
N ALA A 178 -24.67 -3.23 0.96
CA ALA A 178 -23.55 -2.94 0.04
C ALA A 178 -23.20 -4.23 -0.71
N SER A 179 -23.31 -4.19 -2.04
CA SER A 179 -23.22 -5.36 -2.90
C SER A 179 -22.24 -5.11 -4.04
N LYS A 180 -21.76 -6.19 -4.64
CA LYS A 180 -20.95 -6.12 -5.84
C LYS A 180 -21.78 -5.55 -6.99
N VAL A 181 -21.19 -4.64 -7.75
CA VAL A 181 -21.74 -4.13 -9.01
C VAL A 181 -21.35 -5.11 -10.11
N SER A 182 -22.25 -5.32 -11.08
CA SER A 182 -21.96 -6.16 -12.25
C SER A 182 -20.89 -5.51 -13.11
N LEU A 183 -19.85 -6.27 -13.46
CA LEU A 183 -18.82 -5.86 -14.43
C LEU A 183 -19.06 -6.50 -15.79
N TYR A 184 -20.28 -6.92 -16.08
CA TYR A 184 -20.62 -7.51 -17.37
C TYR A 184 -20.35 -6.52 -18.50
N GLY A 185 -19.56 -6.96 -19.49
CA GLY A 185 -19.17 -6.15 -20.63
C GLY A 185 -17.94 -5.25 -20.41
N VAL A 186 -17.40 -5.17 -19.19
CA VAL A 186 -16.15 -4.45 -18.89
C VAL A 186 -14.97 -5.21 -19.49
N LYS A 187 -14.13 -4.51 -20.25
CA LYS A 187 -12.90 -5.03 -20.84
C LYS A 187 -11.68 -4.58 -20.02
N SER A 188 -10.58 -5.33 -20.14
CA SER A 188 -9.30 -4.93 -19.53
C SER A 188 -8.74 -3.62 -20.09
N THR A 189 -9.20 -3.23 -21.28
CA THR A 189 -8.84 -1.97 -21.95
C THR A 189 -9.70 -0.79 -21.52
N ASP A 190 -10.81 -1.03 -20.79
CA ASP A 190 -11.72 0.04 -20.41
C ASP A 190 -11.08 0.90 -19.32
N THR A 191 -11.25 2.21 -19.48
CA THR A 191 -10.71 3.19 -18.53
C THR A 191 -11.80 3.72 -17.61
N PHE A 192 -11.40 3.98 -16.38
CA PHE A 192 -12.24 4.46 -15.31
C PHE A 192 -11.88 5.89 -14.93
N LYS A 193 -12.90 6.69 -14.64
CA LYS A 193 -12.80 8.02 -14.05
C LYS A 193 -13.13 7.95 -12.57
N VAL A 194 -12.31 8.57 -11.73
CA VAL A 194 -12.60 8.81 -10.32
C VAL A 194 -13.38 10.12 -10.17
N ASP A 195 -14.43 10.12 -9.35
CA ASP A 195 -15.19 11.34 -9.02
C ASP A 195 -15.26 11.64 -7.51
N SER A 196 -15.13 10.62 -6.67
CA SER A 196 -15.23 10.76 -5.21
C SER A 196 -14.27 9.84 -4.48
N ALA A 197 -13.92 10.19 -3.24
CA ALA A 197 -13.10 9.35 -2.37
C ALA A 197 -13.66 9.33 -0.93
N ALA A 198 -13.55 8.18 -0.27
CA ALA A 198 -13.99 7.99 1.10
C ALA A 198 -13.12 6.98 1.84
N THR A 199 -12.90 7.21 3.13
CA THR A 199 -12.12 6.34 4.01
C THR A 199 -13.05 5.66 5.01
N LYS A 200 -12.91 4.35 5.19
CA LYS A 200 -13.70 3.61 6.20
C LYS A 200 -13.27 4.01 7.60
N THR A 201 -14.21 4.30 8.50
CA THR A 201 -13.91 4.81 9.84
C THR A 201 -13.26 3.79 10.78
N ARG A 202 -13.53 2.48 10.58
CA ARG A 202 -12.94 1.41 11.42
C ARG A 202 -11.62 0.87 10.89
N GLU A 203 -11.54 0.58 9.59
CA GLU A 203 -10.35 -0.01 8.97
C GLU A 203 -9.34 1.03 8.45
N GLY A 204 -9.75 2.28 8.24
CA GLY A 204 -8.91 3.31 7.58
C GLY A 204 -8.66 3.05 6.09
N SER A 205 -9.32 2.07 5.49
CA SER A 205 -9.16 1.73 4.07
C SER A 205 -9.76 2.81 3.18
N LEU A 206 -8.98 3.31 2.22
CA LEU A 206 -9.40 4.27 1.20
C LEU A 206 -10.16 3.57 0.07
N TYR A 207 -11.28 4.16 -0.35
CA TYR A 207 -12.04 3.75 -1.51
C TYR A 207 -12.23 4.95 -2.44
N TYR A 208 -12.15 4.69 -3.74
CA TYR A 208 -12.55 5.63 -4.78
C TYR A 208 -13.88 5.21 -5.37
N HIS A 209 -14.74 6.18 -5.66
CA HIS A 209 -15.87 5.99 -6.55
C HIS A 209 -15.37 6.17 -7.98
N VAL A 210 -15.59 5.16 -8.80
CA VAL A 210 -15.17 5.13 -10.20
C VAL A 210 -16.34 4.86 -11.12
N THR A 211 -16.28 5.45 -12.30
CA THR A 211 -17.22 5.22 -13.39
C THR A 211 -16.44 4.83 -14.64
N ASP A 212 -16.86 3.74 -15.28
CA ASP A 212 -16.32 3.32 -16.58
C ASP A 212 -16.64 4.39 -17.63
N THR A 213 -15.63 4.79 -18.40
CA THR A 213 -15.74 5.88 -19.38
C THR A 213 -16.32 5.42 -20.72
N GLN A 214 -16.34 4.12 -20.99
CA GLN A 214 -16.94 3.51 -22.18
C GLN A 214 -18.37 3.03 -21.87
N ASN A 215 -18.63 2.60 -20.63
CA ASN A 215 -19.93 2.14 -20.16
C ASN A 215 -20.31 2.75 -18.80
N THR A 216 -20.86 3.97 -18.81
CA THR A 216 -21.16 4.72 -17.58
C THR A 216 -22.18 4.06 -16.65
N SER A 217 -22.90 3.02 -17.10
CA SER A 217 -23.76 2.21 -16.22
C SER A 217 -22.95 1.38 -15.20
N VAL A 218 -21.68 1.12 -15.50
CA VAL A 218 -20.73 0.49 -14.58
C VAL A 218 -20.07 1.57 -13.75
N SER A 219 -20.59 1.75 -12.54
CA SER A 219 -20.03 2.67 -11.54
C SER A 219 -20.10 2.09 -10.14
N GLY A 220 -19.17 2.49 -9.27
CA GLY A 220 -19.17 2.08 -7.88
C GLY A 220 -17.85 2.31 -7.16
N TRP A 221 -17.79 1.83 -5.92
CA TRP A 221 -16.66 2.01 -5.02
C TRP A 221 -15.66 0.87 -5.12
N ILE A 222 -14.38 1.21 -5.26
CA ILE A 222 -13.26 0.26 -5.30
C ILE A 222 -12.22 0.62 -4.24
N TYR A 223 -11.61 -0.41 -3.65
CA TYR A 223 -10.49 -0.22 -2.73
C TYR A 223 -9.29 0.38 -3.48
N ALA A 224 -8.78 1.51 -2.99
CA ALA A 224 -7.78 2.33 -3.69
C ALA A 224 -6.37 2.24 -3.08
N GLY A 225 -6.14 1.35 -2.12
CA GLY A 225 -4.81 1.21 -1.49
C GLY A 225 -4.41 2.48 -0.73
N LYS A 226 -3.24 3.03 -1.07
CA LYS A 226 -2.76 4.34 -0.56
C LYS A 226 -3.29 5.52 -1.38
N GLY A 227 -3.94 5.27 -2.50
CA GLY A 227 -4.38 6.30 -3.43
C GLY A 227 -3.26 6.75 -4.37
N TYR A 228 -3.60 7.65 -5.28
CA TYR A 228 -2.68 8.16 -6.29
C TYR A 228 -1.76 9.23 -5.70
N VAL A 229 -0.46 9.09 -5.90
CA VAL A 229 0.56 10.06 -5.51
C VAL A 229 1.28 10.58 -6.75
N ALA A 230 1.21 11.89 -7.01
CA ALA A 230 1.89 12.48 -8.17
C ALA A 230 3.42 12.32 -8.04
N GLY A 231 4.09 11.93 -9.13
CA GLY A 231 5.55 11.78 -9.17
C GLY A 231 6.12 10.55 -8.45
N ALA A 232 5.28 9.68 -7.87
CA ALA A 232 5.75 8.44 -7.27
C ALA A 232 6.21 7.43 -8.34
N THR A 233 7.37 6.81 -8.13
CA THR A 233 7.91 5.76 -9.02
C THR A 233 7.13 4.45 -8.93
N THR A 234 6.44 4.21 -7.81
CA THR A 234 5.54 3.07 -7.60
C THR A 234 4.23 3.55 -6.99
N GLN A 235 3.10 2.99 -7.43
CA GLN A 235 1.77 3.34 -6.96
C GLN A 235 1.10 2.15 -6.25
N ASP A 236 0.52 2.37 -5.06
CA ASP A 236 -0.41 1.41 -4.43
C ASP A 236 -1.85 1.92 -4.61
N LEU A 237 -2.47 1.48 -5.69
CA LEU A 237 -3.84 1.84 -6.05
C LEU A 237 -4.86 0.75 -5.69
N GLY A 238 -4.48 -0.22 -4.85
CA GLY A 238 -5.36 -1.32 -4.45
C GLY A 238 -5.87 -2.12 -5.66
N GLY A 239 -7.16 -1.95 -5.97
CA GLY A 239 -7.82 -2.62 -7.09
C GLY A 239 -7.75 -1.89 -8.43
N LEU A 240 -7.08 -0.74 -8.48
CA LEU A 240 -6.86 0.04 -9.70
C LEU A 240 -5.39 -0.06 -10.17
N SER A 241 -5.16 0.32 -11.42
CA SER A 241 -3.84 0.46 -12.05
C SER A 241 -3.81 1.71 -12.95
N LEU A 242 -2.62 2.25 -13.20
CA LEU A 242 -2.41 3.31 -14.21
C LEU A 242 -2.00 2.76 -15.58
N THR A 243 -1.61 1.49 -15.61
CA THR A 243 -1.37 0.72 -16.83
C THR A 243 -2.48 -0.31 -17.00
N MET A 244 -2.74 -0.72 -18.24
CA MET A 244 -3.69 -1.80 -18.50
C MET A 244 -3.30 -3.05 -17.70
N SER A 245 -4.30 -3.74 -17.15
CA SER A 245 -4.06 -5.03 -16.50
C SER A 245 -3.59 -6.04 -17.54
N ASP A 246 -2.49 -6.72 -17.27
CA ASP A 246 -2.17 -7.95 -17.98
C ASP A 246 -3.34 -8.93 -17.83
N ALA A 247 -3.60 -9.73 -18.87
CA ALA A 247 -4.51 -10.85 -18.74
C ALA A 247 -4.02 -11.80 -17.64
N ALA A 248 -4.91 -12.60 -17.05
CA ALA A 248 -4.45 -13.68 -16.19
C ALA A 248 -3.51 -14.59 -17.00
N ALA A 249 -2.34 -14.92 -16.43
CA ALA A 249 -1.39 -15.79 -17.09
C ALA A 249 -2.01 -17.18 -17.29
N THR A 250 -1.97 -17.64 -18.53
CA THR A 250 -2.36 -18.98 -18.97
C THR A 250 -1.25 -19.54 -19.86
N SER A 251 -1.32 -20.83 -20.18
CA SER A 251 -0.40 -21.44 -21.15
C SER A 251 -0.48 -20.78 -22.54
N ASP A 252 -1.62 -20.18 -22.88
CA ASP A 252 -1.86 -19.62 -24.22
C ASP A 252 -1.32 -18.21 -24.41
N ASN A 253 -1.05 -17.45 -23.34
CA ASN A 253 -0.78 -16.00 -23.43
C ASN A 253 0.43 -15.53 -22.60
N SER A 254 1.21 -16.44 -22.01
CA SER A 254 2.31 -16.05 -21.12
C SER A 254 3.62 -16.78 -21.41
N VAL A 255 4.74 -16.18 -21.00
CA VAL A 255 6.06 -16.79 -20.96
C VAL A 255 6.62 -16.61 -19.56
N LYS A 256 7.03 -17.72 -18.92
CA LYS A 256 7.74 -17.67 -17.64
C LYS A 256 9.21 -17.41 -17.89
N VAL A 257 9.80 -16.48 -17.16
CA VAL A 257 11.24 -16.19 -17.17
C VAL A 257 11.82 -16.69 -15.85
N VAL A 258 12.86 -17.52 -15.91
CA VAL A 258 13.59 -18.02 -14.75
C VAL A 258 15.03 -17.52 -14.82
N TYR A 259 15.42 -16.73 -13.82
CA TYR A 259 16.79 -16.22 -13.70
C TYR A 259 17.63 -17.18 -12.88
N ARG A 260 18.82 -17.53 -13.39
CA ARG A 260 19.74 -18.47 -12.74
C ARG A 260 21.11 -17.87 -12.56
N ALA A 261 21.69 -18.04 -11.37
CA ALA A 261 23.09 -17.77 -11.12
C ALA A 261 23.79 -19.07 -10.77
N SER A 262 24.86 -19.41 -11.49
CA SER A 262 25.62 -20.66 -11.29
C SER A 262 24.73 -21.91 -11.25
N GLY A 263 23.74 -21.98 -12.16
CA GLY A 263 22.78 -23.09 -12.27
C GLY A 263 21.63 -23.08 -11.25
N SER A 264 21.66 -22.20 -10.24
CA SER A 264 20.60 -22.09 -9.23
C SER A 264 19.61 -20.97 -9.56
N GLN A 265 18.32 -21.21 -9.37
CA GLN A 265 17.29 -20.18 -9.56
C GLN A 265 17.44 -19.06 -8.52
N VAL A 266 17.58 -17.81 -8.99
CA VAL A 266 17.70 -16.60 -8.15
C VAL A 266 16.51 -15.66 -8.29
N GLY A 267 15.62 -15.90 -9.27
CA GLY A 267 14.38 -15.16 -9.41
C GLY A 267 13.52 -15.66 -10.56
N THR A 268 12.28 -15.17 -10.63
CA THR A 268 11.33 -15.48 -11.71
C THR A 268 10.45 -14.28 -12.03
N ALA A 269 10.07 -14.15 -13.29
CA ALA A 269 9.08 -13.19 -13.76
C ALA A 269 8.15 -13.86 -14.77
N THR A 270 6.99 -13.28 -15.05
CA THR A 270 6.06 -13.80 -16.07
C THR A 270 5.65 -12.66 -16.98
N TRP A 271 5.97 -12.79 -18.27
CA TRP A 271 5.51 -11.89 -19.31
C TRP A 271 4.15 -12.39 -19.82
N VAL A 272 3.14 -11.51 -19.88
CA VAL A 272 1.79 -11.88 -20.31
C VAL A 272 1.30 -10.91 -21.38
N THR A 273 0.83 -11.44 -22.51
CA THR A 273 0.23 -10.62 -23.57
C THR A 273 -1.29 -10.61 -23.47
N SER A 274 -1.90 -9.49 -23.89
CA SER A 274 -3.33 -9.37 -24.12
C SER A 274 -3.73 -9.64 -25.58
N ALA A 275 -2.77 -10.02 -26.44
CA ALA A 275 -3.05 -10.36 -27.84
C ALA A 275 -4.03 -11.53 -27.94
N ALA A 276 -5.04 -11.39 -28.80
CA ALA A 276 -6.00 -12.45 -29.07
C ALA A 276 -5.40 -13.50 -30.01
N GLY A 277 -5.88 -14.75 -29.91
CA GLY A 277 -5.50 -15.83 -30.81
C GLY A 277 -4.15 -16.48 -30.54
N THR A 278 -3.44 -16.09 -29.47
CA THR A 278 -2.22 -16.76 -29.03
C THR A 278 -2.54 -18.17 -28.50
N LYS A 279 -1.57 -19.08 -28.63
CA LYS A 279 -1.71 -20.49 -28.26
C LYS A 279 -0.43 -21.02 -27.66
N ALA A 280 -0.54 -21.90 -26.67
CA ALA A 280 0.61 -22.59 -26.10
C ALA A 280 1.44 -23.26 -27.19
N GLY A 281 2.77 -23.12 -27.12
CA GLY A 281 3.72 -23.63 -28.12
C GLY A 281 3.91 -22.74 -29.36
N ALA A 282 3.07 -21.72 -29.59
CA ALA A 282 3.32 -20.75 -30.66
C ALA A 282 4.45 -19.79 -30.28
N THR A 283 5.31 -19.45 -31.25
CA THR A 283 6.41 -18.50 -31.05
C THR A 283 5.87 -17.11 -30.71
N VAL A 284 6.50 -16.44 -29.74
CA VAL A 284 6.20 -15.05 -29.42
C VAL A 284 6.72 -14.17 -30.54
N GLY A 285 5.82 -13.46 -31.22
CA GLY A 285 6.21 -12.54 -32.30
C GLY A 285 7.11 -11.41 -31.79
N THR A 286 8.05 -10.96 -32.63
CA THR A 286 9.04 -9.91 -32.27
C THR A 286 8.42 -8.53 -32.01
N THR A 287 7.17 -8.34 -32.42
CA THR A 287 6.37 -7.14 -32.17
C THR A 287 5.31 -7.32 -31.08
N ALA A 288 5.18 -8.53 -30.52
CA ALA A 288 4.23 -8.79 -29.46
C ALA A 288 4.65 -8.07 -28.18
N THR A 289 3.67 -7.45 -27.52
CA THR A 289 3.87 -6.72 -26.27
C THR A 289 2.97 -7.26 -25.16
N ASN A 290 3.37 -7.05 -23.91
CA ASN A 290 2.46 -7.18 -22.77
C ASN A 290 1.49 -5.98 -22.70
N ALA A 291 0.63 -5.93 -21.68
CA ALA A 291 -0.30 -4.82 -21.50
C ALA A 291 0.41 -3.49 -21.20
N ALA A 292 1.67 -3.52 -20.79
CA ALA A 292 2.53 -2.34 -20.60
C ALA A 292 3.23 -1.88 -21.90
N GLY A 293 2.99 -2.52 -23.04
CA GLY A 293 3.64 -2.17 -24.31
C GLY A 293 5.09 -2.64 -24.42
N VAL A 294 5.54 -3.54 -23.54
CA VAL A 294 6.93 -4.02 -23.46
C VAL A 294 7.07 -5.36 -24.18
N LYS A 295 8.06 -5.46 -25.07
CA LYS A 295 8.41 -6.71 -25.78
C LYS A 295 9.04 -7.72 -24.82
N LEU A 296 9.00 -9.01 -25.15
CA LEU A 296 9.57 -10.05 -24.29
C LEU A 296 11.07 -9.84 -24.01
N ALA A 297 11.87 -9.48 -25.01
CA ALA A 297 13.30 -9.23 -24.83
C ALA A 297 13.58 -8.10 -23.82
N ASP A 298 12.86 -6.99 -23.96
CA ASP A 298 12.97 -5.84 -23.04
C ASP A 298 12.42 -6.19 -21.65
N PHE A 299 11.37 -7.02 -21.57
CA PHE A 299 10.82 -7.46 -20.30
C PHE A 299 11.83 -8.29 -19.50
N VAL A 300 12.61 -9.16 -20.17
CA VAL A 300 13.65 -9.96 -19.51
C VAL A 300 14.70 -9.07 -18.86
N THR A 301 15.18 -8.05 -19.56
CA THR A 301 16.20 -7.14 -19.01
C THR A 301 15.62 -6.22 -17.93
N ASN A 302 14.38 -5.77 -18.08
CA ASN A 302 13.69 -4.92 -17.12
C ASN A 302 13.27 -5.66 -15.83
N SER A 303 13.18 -6.99 -15.87
CA SER A 303 12.68 -7.81 -14.75
C SER A 303 13.78 -8.58 -14.02
N LEU A 304 15.04 -8.14 -14.15
CA LEU A 304 16.18 -8.76 -13.47
C LEU A 304 16.04 -8.73 -11.95
N PRO A 305 16.42 -9.80 -11.24
CA PRO A 305 16.47 -9.79 -9.78
C PRO A 305 17.48 -8.74 -9.27
N SER A 306 17.16 -8.11 -8.13
CA SER A 306 18.04 -7.12 -7.52
C SER A 306 19.43 -7.69 -7.25
N GLY A 307 20.47 -6.95 -7.64
CA GLY A 307 21.88 -7.35 -7.47
C GLY A 307 22.40 -8.30 -8.56
N TYR A 308 21.68 -8.46 -9.67
CA TYR A 308 22.09 -9.29 -10.81
C TYR A 308 22.05 -8.52 -12.14
N THR A 309 22.87 -8.96 -13.09
CA THR A 309 22.90 -8.49 -14.49
C THR A 309 23.01 -9.70 -15.44
N THR A 310 22.74 -9.51 -16.74
CA THR A 310 22.93 -10.55 -17.75
C THR A 310 24.36 -10.54 -18.29
N THR A 311 24.92 -11.71 -18.56
CA THR A 311 26.19 -11.85 -19.31
C THR A 311 25.87 -11.89 -20.81
N GLY A 312 25.58 -10.72 -21.39
CA GLY A 312 25.28 -10.58 -22.82
C GLY A 312 23.79 -10.54 -23.18
N THR A 313 23.51 -10.68 -24.47
CA THR A 313 22.15 -10.62 -25.04
C THR A 313 21.38 -11.90 -24.74
N VAL A 314 20.19 -11.75 -24.15
CA VAL A 314 19.27 -12.88 -23.99
C VAL A 314 18.55 -13.15 -25.31
N ASP A 315 18.74 -14.33 -25.88
CA ASP A 315 17.99 -14.75 -27.07
C ASP A 315 16.57 -15.17 -26.67
N THR A 316 15.58 -14.36 -27.06
CA THR A 316 14.16 -14.67 -26.90
C THR A 316 13.47 -15.02 -28.22
N ALA A 317 14.21 -15.19 -29.33
CA ALA A 317 13.63 -15.36 -30.67
C ALA A 317 12.84 -16.67 -30.82
N SER A 318 13.23 -17.71 -30.08
CA SER A 318 12.58 -19.02 -30.07
C SER A 318 11.58 -19.20 -28.91
N ALA A 319 11.35 -18.16 -28.10
CA ALA A 319 10.43 -18.24 -26.98
C ALA A 319 9.01 -18.53 -27.46
N THR A 320 8.31 -19.41 -26.77
CA THR A 320 6.95 -19.84 -27.10
C THR A 320 6.01 -19.64 -25.92
N TYR A 321 4.74 -19.34 -26.19
CA TYR A 321 3.74 -19.21 -25.13
C TYR A 321 3.59 -20.51 -24.34
N GLY A 322 3.39 -20.38 -23.03
CA GLY A 322 3.23 -21.48 -22.08
C GLY A 322 4.55 -22.10 -21.60
N ASN A 323 5.68 -21.72 -22.20
CA ASN A 323 6.99 -22.26 -21.87
C ASN A 323 7.82 -21.33 -20.98
N THR A 324 8.97 -21.87 -20.54
CA THR A 324 9.93 -21.16 -19.71
C THR A 324 11.16 -20.75 -20.51
N VAL A 325 11.50 -19.46 -20.45
CA VAL A 325 12.80 -18.93 -20.87
C VAL A 325 13.72 -18.92 -19.66
N TYR A 326 14.91 -19.50 -19.81
CA TYR A 326 15.95 -19.47 -18.78
C TYR A 326 16.97 -18.40 -19.13
N VAL A 327 17.32 -17.60 -18.13
CA VAL A 327 18.24 -16.47 -18.28
C VAL A 327 19.35 -16.64 -17.26
N ASP A 328 20.57 -16.82 -17.74
CA ASP A 328 21.73 -16.88 -16.88
C ASP A 328 22.18 -15.46 -16.53
N VAL A 329 22.39 -15.24 -15.24
CA VAL A 329 22.72 -13.94 -14.66
C VAL A 329 23.95 -14.07 -13.75
N THR A 330 24.67 -12.96 -13.61
CA THR A 330 25.82 -12.83 -12.72
C THR A 330 25.55 -11.74 -11.69
N ALA A 331 26.26 -11.80 -10.56
CA ALA A 331 26.17 -10.75 -9.55
C ALA A 331 26.57 -9.41 -10.18
N ALA A 332 25.73 -8.39 -9.99
CA ALA A 332 26.01 -7.04 -10.43
C ALA A 332 26.59 -6.20 -9.29
N ALA A 333 27.39 -5.20 -9.64
CA ALA A 333 27.80 -4.15 -8.74
C ALA A 333 27.68 -2.79 -9.45
N THR A 334 27.35 -1.76 -8.68
CA THR A 334 27.26 -0.38 -9.16
C THR A 334 28.41 0.40 -8.54
N SER A 335 29.27 0.96 -9.39
CA SER A 335 30.33 1.87 -9.00
C SER A 335 29.77 3.23 -8.57
N LYS A 336 30.49 3.90 -7.66
CA LYS A 336 30.27 5.31 -7.32
C LYS A 336 31.32 6.18 -7.98
N VAL A 337 31.07 7.48 -8.08
CA VAL A 337 32.08 8.43 -8.55
C VAL A 337 32.43 9.43 -7.47
N GLN A 338 33.70 9.46 -7.09
CA GLN A 338 34.31 10.50 -6.28
C GLN A 338 34.64 11.70 -7.18
N LEU A 339 34.00 12.82 -6.90
CA LEU A 339 34.31 14.09 -7.53
C LEU A 339 35.54 14.72 -6.85
N VAL A 340 36.47 15.29 -7.62
CA VAL A 340 37.71 15.89 -7.10
C VAL A 340 37.98 17.24 -7.75
N ALA A 341 38.32 18.25 -6.95
CA ALA A 341 38.77 19.55 -7.43
C ALA A 341 40.28 19.53 -7.75
N ASP A 342 40.64 19.11 -8.96
CA ASP A 342 42.05 18.94 -9.37
C ASP A 342 42.71 20.22 -9.84
N ASN A 343 41.91 21.16 -10.35
CA ASN A 343 42.38 22.47 -10.79
C ASN A 343 41.59 23.55 -10.05
N VAL A 344 42.21 24.20 -9.07
CA VAL A 344 41.53 25.19 -8.23
C VAL A 344 42.08 26.58 -8.50
N ASP A 345 41.21 27.47 -8.97
CA ASP A 345 41.49 28.88 -9.16
C ASP A 345 40.86 29.69 -8.02
N ASN A 346 41.73 30.14 -7.11
CA ASN A 346 41.36 30.97 -5.96
C ASN A 346 41.76 32.44 -6.14
N THR A 347 42.07 32.90 -7.37
CA THR A 347 42.56 34.25 -7.62
C THR A 347 41.59 35.36 -7.20
N ALA A 348 40.29 35.05 -7.12
CA ALA A 348 39.28 35.96 -6.59
C ALA A 348 39.40 36.24 -5.08
N SER A 349 40.19 35.43 -4.35
CA SER A 349 40.57 35.66 -2.95
C SER A 349 41.90 36.42 -2.90
N THR A 350 41.86 37.72 -2.62
CA THR A 350 43.05 38.58 -2.52
C THR A 350 43.52 38.74 -1.07
N THR A 351 44.69 39.34 -0.86
CA THR A 351 45.18 39.66 0.50
C THR A 351 44.24 40.60 1.25
N ASP A 352 43.66 41.59 0.56
CA ASP A 352 42.75 42.57 1.16
C ASP A 352 41.34 42.02 1.41
N ASN A 353 40.95 40.96 0.68
CA ASN A 353 39.63 40.35 0.80
C ASN A 353 39.71 38.81 0.79
N ALA A 354 40.45 38.26 1.76
CA ALA A 354 40.68 36.83 1.85
C ALA A 354 39.37 36.08 2.10
N VAL A 355 39.10 35.07 1.28
CA VAL A 355 37.95 34.17 1.41
C VAL A 355 38.31 33.01 2.33
N ALA A 356 37.52 32.79 3.38
CA ALA A 356 37.79 31.74 4.35
C ALA A 356 37.42 30.35 3.79
N GLY A 357 38.29 29.36 4.03
CA GLY A 357 38.02 27.96 3.72
C GLY A 357 37.99 27.61 2.23
N VAL A 358 38.73 28.36 1.40
CA VAL A 358 38.88 28.06 -0.04
C VAL A 358 39.26 26.60 -0.27
N LEU A 359 38.75 26.02 -1.37
CA LEU A 359 39.09 24.66 -1.78
C LEU A 359 40.60 24.55 -2.05
N ALA A 360 41.15 23.39 -1.70
CA ALA A 360 42.52 23.00 -2.04
C ALA A 360 42.51 22.08 -3.27
N LYS A 361 43.62 22.06 -4.00
CA LYS A 361 43.84 21.06 -5.06
C LYS A 361 43.74 19.64 -4.49
N GLY A 362 42.98 18.78 -5.16
CA GLY A 362 42.70 17.41 -4.74
C GLY A 362 41.58 17.27 -3.71
N ALA A 363 40.85 18.35 -3.39
CA ALA A 363 39.73 18.28 -2.47
C ALA A 363 38.63 17.36 -3.02
N LYS A 364 38.18 16.41 -2.20
CA LYS A 364 37.02 15.56 -2.49
C LYS A 364 35.74 16.38 -2.38
N LEU A 365 34.91 16.30 -3.39
CA LEU A 365 33.64 17.02 -3.47
C LEU A 365 32.48 16.05 -3.22
N SER A 366 31.42 16.58 -2.63
CA SER A 366 30.19 15.86 -2.29
C SER A 366 28.97 16.56 -2.87
N SER A 367 27.78 16.00 -2.66
CA SER A 367 26.51 16.67 -2.99
C SER A 367 26.27 17.97 -2.22
N SER A 368 27.04 18.24 -1.15
CA SER A 368 26.99 19.52 -0.44
C SER A 368 27.81 20.62 -1.12
N ASP A 369 28.75 20.25 -2.00
CA ASP A 369 29.62 21.19 -2.71
C ASP A 369 29.07 21.56 -4.09
N LEU A 370 28.52 20.59 -4.83
CA LEU A 370 27.86 20.82 -6.12
C LEU A 370 26.74 19.82 -6.42
N SER A 371 25.80 20.25 -7.28
CA SER A 371 24.74 19.39 -7.83
C SER A 371 25.10 18.94 -9.25
N ALA A 372 26.01 17.97 -9.38
CA ALA A 372 26.35 17.39 -10.68
C ALA A 372 25.23 16.50 -11.20
N THR A 373 25.05 16.46 -12.52
CA THR A 373 24.13 15.54 -13.19
C THR A 373 24.94 14.55 -14.02
N LEU A 374 24.59 13.27 -13.91
CA LEU A 374 25.06 12.23 -14.81
C LEU A 374 23.87 11.80 -15.66
N SER A 375 24.03 11.72 -16.98
CA SER A 375 22.96 11.25 -17.86
C SER A 375 22.51 9.83 -17.49
N ALA A 376 21.28 9.46 -17.86
CA ALA A 376 20.76 8.11 -17.61
C ALA A 376 21.68 7.01 -18.18
N ASP A 377 22.30 7.27 -19.33
CA ASP A 377 23.27 6.35 -19.95
C ASP A 377 24.55 6.22 -19.10
N GLY A 378 25.05 7.33 -18.53
CA GLY A 378 26.18 7.30 -17.60
C GLY A 378 25.87 6.55 -16.32
N VAL A 379 24.69 6.79 -15.72
CA VAL A 379 24.25 6.06 -14.52
C VAL A 379 24.12 4.56 -14.82
N LYS A 380 23.60 4.20 -15.99
CA LYS A 380 23.52 2.81 -16.44
C LYS A 380 24.91 2.18 -16.62
N ALA A 381 25.85 2.92 -17.21
CA ALA A 381 27.22 2.48 -17.44
C ALA A 381 28.05 2.29 -16.14
N LEU A 382 27.58 2.78 -14.98
CA LEU A 382 28.19 2.49 -13.68
C LEU A 382 27.88 1.10 -13.13
N THR A 383 26.96 0.35 -13.74
CA THR A 383 26.54 -0.97 -13.27
C THR A 383 26.92 -2.07 -14.26
N GLY A 384 27.55 -3.12 -13.77
CA GLY A 384 27.94 -4.28 -14.57
C GLY A 384 28.27 -5.49 -13.71
N THR A 385 28.87 -6.52 -14.32
CA THR A 385 29.26 -7.74 -13.59
C THR A 385 30.25 -7.39 -12.48
N LYS A 386 29.94 -7.77 -11.26
CA LYS A 386 30.77 -7.48 -10.09
C LYS A 386 32.19 -8.00 -10.28
N GLY A 387 33.17 -7.11 -10.14
CA GLY A 387 34.60 -7.44 -10.28
C GLY A 387 35.09 -7.55 -11.73
N GLU A 388 34.24 -7.36 -12.73
CA GLU A 388 34.67 -7.21 -14.13
C GLU A 388 35.18 -5.78 -14.36
N THR A 389 36.25 -5.63 -15.15
CA THR A 389 36.79 -4.32 -15.53
C THR A 389 35.72 -3.53 -16.30
N ILE A 390 35.56 -2.24 -15.98
CA ILE A 390 34.54 -1.38 -16.61
C ILE A 390 34.79 -1.25 -18.13
N GLY A 391 36.07 -1.14 -18.50
CA GLY A 391 36.51 -1.08 -19.89
C GLY A 391 36.34 0.29 -20.55
N ASP A 392 37.13 0.54 -21.59
CA ASP A 392 37.26 1.86 -22.21
C ASP A 392 35.94 2.43 -22.72
N THR A 393 35.07 1.58 -23.31
CA THR A 393 33.77 2.00 -23.84
C THR A 393 32.85 2.56 -22.75
N ASN A 394 32.76 1.88 -21.60
CA ASN A 394 31.90 2.35 -20.50
C ASN A 394 32.54 3.53 -19.77
N LEU A 395 33.88 3.55 -19.62
CA LEU A 395 34.57 4.72 -19.08
C LEU A 395 34.34 5.97 -19.95
N ALA A 396 34.37 5.84 -21.28
CA ALA A 396 34.04 6.94 -22.19
C ALA A 396 32.56 7.36 -22.09
N THR A 397 31.65 6.40 -21.92
CA THR A 397 30.22 6.67 -21.72
C THR A 397 29.98 7.43 -20.41
N ILE A 398 30.59 7.00 -19.30
CA ILE A 398 30.49 7.68 -18.00
C ILE A 398 31.11 9.07 -18.08
N SER A 399 32.29 9.21 -18.69
CA SER A 399 32.96 10.50 -18.85
C SER A 399 32.10 11.50 -19.61
N SER A 400 31.58 11.12 -20.77
CA SER A 400 30.74 12.00 -21.60
C SER A 400 29.40 12.36 -20.94
N ALA A 401 28.94 11.57 -19.96
CA ALA A 401 27.66 11.77 -19.28
C ALA A 401 27.64 12.94 -18.27
N PHE A 402 28.79 13.48 -17.86
CA PHE A 402 28.88 14.65 -16.95
C PHE A 402 28.46 15.98 -17.61
N GLY A 403 28.36 16.03 -18.94
CA GLY A 403 28.13 17.26 -19.69
C GLY A 403 29.33 18.22 -19.65
N THR A 404 29.25 19.30 -20.42
CA THR A 404 30.32 20.31 -20.53
C THR A 404 29.96 21.66 -19.91
N ALA A 405 28.73 21.80 -19.43
CA ALA A 405 28.25 23.04 -18.83
C ALA A 405 28.91 23.29 -17.47
N ALA A 406 29.19 24.55 -17.18
CA ALA A 406 29.65 24.97 -15.87
C ALA A 406 28.53 24.76 -14.83
N ILE A 407 28.92 24.27 -13.66
CA ILE A 407 28.01 23.95 -12.54
C ILE A 407 28.27 24.97 -11.43
N ASN A 408 27.25 25.75 -11.07
CA ASN A 408 27.34 26.59 -9.88
C ASN A 408 27.35 25.70 -8.63
N GLY A 409 28.35 25.89 -7.79
CA GLY A 409 28.48 25.22 -6.51
C GLY A 409 27.32 25.57 -5.58
N SER A 410 27.04 24.67 -4.65
CA SER A 410 25.94 24.80 -3.69
C SER A 410 26.35 25.50 -2.39
N LYS A 411 27.67 25.63 -2.17
CA LYS A 411 28.24 26.16 -0.93
C LYS A 411 28.63 27.62 -1.07
N THR A 412 28.19 28.44 -0.12
CA THR A 412 28.61 29.84 0.02
C THR A 412 29.88 29.93 0.85
N TYR A 413 30.83 30.72 0.37
CA TYR A 413 32.05 31.12 1.06
C TYR A 413 32.01 32.62 1.32
N TYR A 414 32.69 33.07 2.38
CA TYR A 414 32.67 34.48 2.76
C TYR A 414 34.08 35.04 2.85
N ALA A 415 34.23 36.25 2.35
CA ALA A 415 35.43 37.04 2.59
C ALA A 415 35.35 37.79 3.92
N ALA A 416 36.48 38.30 4.40
CA ALA A 416 36.57 39.05 5.65
C ALA A 416 35.61 40.26 5.71
N ASN A 417 35.31 40.87 4.55
CA ASN A 417 34.38 42.00 4.43
C ASN A 417 32.88 41.60 4.38
N GLY A 418 32.55 40.31 4.45
CA GLY A 418 31.18 39.78 4.36
C GLY A 418 30.68 39.50 2.94
N ASP A 419 31.46 39.78 1.90
CA ASP A 419 31.09 39.44 0.53
C ASP A 419 30.95 37.92 0.36
N ALA A 420 29.87 37.50 -0.31
CA ALA A 420 29.61 36.11 -0.63
C ALA A 420 30.32 35.68 -1.91
N TYR A 421 30.81 34.44 -1.92
CA TYR A 421 31.45 33.76 -3.03
C TYR A 421 30.92 32.33 -3.15
N HIS A 422 31.07 31.72 -4.32
CA HIS A 422 30.84 30.29 -4.56
C HIS A 422 31.87 29.78 -5.58
N TYR A 423 32.02 28.46 -5.67
CA TYR A 423 32.81 27.86 -6.76
C TYR A 423 31.93 27.59 -7.97
N VAL A 424 32.47 27.87 -9.15
CA VAL A 424 31.93 27.38 -10.42
C VAL A 424 32.79 26.19 -10.86
N PHE A 425 32.16 25.03 -11.02
CA PHE A 425 32.82 23.79 -11.36
C PHE A 425 32.70 23.49 -12.86
N THR A 426 33.74 22.96 -13.48
CA THR A 426 33.72 22.46 -14.86
C THR A 426 34.40 21.09 -14.91
N TYR A 427 33.73 20.11 -15.49
CA TYR A 427 34.29 18.76 -15.63
C TYR A 427 35.52 18.75 -16.55
N GLU A 428 36.58 18.06 -16.12
CA GLU A 428 37.83 17.89 -16.88
C GLU A 428 37.98 16.43 -17.33
N PRO A 429 37.52 16.07 -18.55
CA PRO A 429 37.47 14.66 -18.99
C PRO A 429 38.84 14.02 -19.26
N ALA A 430 39.89 14.83 -19.44
CA ALA A 430 41.16 14.41 -20.03
C ALA A 430 41.80 13.19 -19.34
N ASN A 431 41.73 13.12 -18.01
CA ASN A 431 42.36 12.05 -17.24
C ASN A 431 41.39 10.94 -16.82
N PHE A 432 40.07 11.11 -17.02
CA PHE A 432 39.07 10.20 -16.46
C PHE A 432 39.30 8.74 -16.86
N ALA A 433 39.53 8.45 -18.14
CA ALA A 433 39.77 7.09 -18.59
C ALA A 433 41.06 6.51 -17.99
N ASN A 434 42.13 7.31 -17.96
CA ASN A 434 43.43 6.87 -17.44
C ASN A 434 43.38 6.60 -15.93
N ASP A 435 42.75 7.48 -15.15
CA ASP A 435 42.65 7.36 -13.69
C ASP A 435 41.81 6.15 -13.28
N ASN A 436 40.87 5.74 -14.14
CA ASN A 436 39.94 4.64 -13.88
C ASN A 436 40.23 3.38 -14.70
N ARG A 437 41.37 3.29 -15.42
CA ARG A 437 41.68 2.21 -16.38
C ARG A 437 41.71 0.79 -15.81
N LEU A 438 41.93 0.65 -14.50
CA LEU A 438 41.94 -0.63 -13.80
C LEU A 438 40.69 -0.85 -12.93
N ALA A 439 39.73 0.08 -12.96
CA ALA A 439 38.54 0.00 -12.13
C ALA A 439 37.64 -1.15 -12.58
N THR A 440 37.11 -1.86 -11.59
CA THR A 440 36.11 -2.90 -11.75
C THR A 440 34.76 -2.43 -11.23
N TYR A 441 33.68 -3.04 -11.70
CA TYR A 441 32.35 -2.69 -11.20
C TYR A 441 32.23 -2.95 -9.70
N GLY A 442 31.83 -1.89 -8.98
CA GLY A 442 31.80 -1.84 -7.51
C GLY A 442 32.90 -0.97 -6.92
N ASP A 443 33.93 -0.64 -7.67
CA ASP A 443 34.96 0.33 -7.25
C ASP A 443 34.43 1.77 -7.28
N THR A 444 35.14 2.66 -6.58
CA THR A 444 34.88 4.10 -6.65
C THR A 444 35.75 4.72 -7.74
N LEU A 445 35.11 5.31 -8.74
CA LEU A 445 35.77 6.03 -9.83
C LEU A 445 36.16 7.43 -9.39
N THR A 446 37.14 8.04 -10.07
CA THR A 446 37.56 9.43 -9.84
C THR A 446 37.21 10.30 -11.03
N ALA A 447 36.57 11.44 -10.79
CA ALA A 447 36.26 12.46 -11.80
C ALA A 447 36.81 13.82 -11.38
N SER A 448 37.65 14.39 -12.24
CA SER A 448 38.33 15.67 -12.02
C SER A 448 37.48 16.86 -12.47
N PHE A 449 37.49 17.91 -11.67
CA PHE A 449 36.82 19.17 -11.93
C PHE A 449 37.79 20.33 -11.73
N LYS A 450 37.67 21.31 -12.64
CA LYS A 450 38.15 22.66 -12.40
C LYS A 450 37.17 23.37 -11.48
N ALA A 451 37.66 24.03 -10.44
CA ALA A 451 36.88 24.85 -9.52
C ALA A 451 37.40 26.30 -9.56
N VAL A 452 36.54 27.24 -9.94
CA VAL A 452 36.87 28.67 -10.00
C VAL A 452 36.08 29.44 -8.96
N LEU A 453 36.77 30.07 -8.01
CA LEU A 453 36.15 30.90 -7.00
C LEU A 453 35.57 32.17 -7.64
N THR A 454 34.27 32.39 -7.50
CA THR A 454 33.52 33.45 -8.17
C THR A 454 32.73 34.27 -7.15
N LYS A 455 32.73 35.60 -7.30
CA LYS A 455 31.97 36.50 -6.42
C LYS A 455 30.47 36.36 -6.68
N GLY A 456 29.69 36.28 -5.59
CA GLY A 456 28.23 36.12 -5.61
C GLY A 456 27.77 34.92 -4.79
N ALA A 457 26.50 34.94 -4.36
CA ALA A 457 25.86 33.80 -3.72
C ALA A 457 25.59 32.67 -4.74
N PRO A 458 25.60 31.40 -4.32
CA PRO A 458 25.28 30.28 -5.20
C PRO A 458 23.82 30.32 -5.67
N SER A 459 23.58 29.85 -6.89
CA SER A 459 22.23 29.55 -7.39
C SER A 459 21.93 28.07 -7.20
N ALA A 460 21.01 27.73 -6.31
CA ALA A 460 20.69 26.34 -6.02
C ALA A 460 20.03 25.65 -7.23
N SER A 461 20.60 24.53 -7.64
CA SER A 461 19.96 23.54 -8.51
C SER A 461 19.93 22.19 -7.77
N SER A 462 18.87 21.41 -8.00
CA SER A 462 18.74 20.06 -7.44
C SER A 462 18.86 19.02 -8.56
N SER A 463 19.76 18.06 -8.40
CA SER A 463 19.93 16.90 -9.29
C SER A 463 20.00 15.60 -8.49
N ASP A 464 19.88 14.47 -9.19
CA ASP A 464 20.14 13.17 -8.59
C ASP A 464 21.62 13.02 -8.22
N SER A 465 21.90 12.94 -6.92
CA SER A 465 23.25 12.74 -6.38
C SER A 465 23.51 11.30 -5.92
N SER A 466 22.63 10.36 -6.25
CA SER A 466 22.72 8.98 -5.75
C SER A 466 23.94 8.22 -6.27
N TRP A 467 24.61 8.68 -7.33
CA TRP A 467 25.81 8.07 -7.92
C TRP A 467 27.13 8.63 -7.34
N ILE A 468 27.08 9.74 -6.60
CA ILE A 468 28.27 10.33 -5.95
C ILE A 468 28.70 9.44 -4.78
N ALA A 469 30.02 9.29 -4.58
CA ALA A 469 30.63 8.49 -3.53
C ALA A 469 30.49 9.08 -2.12
#